data_AF-A0A935HL57-F1
#
_entry.id   AF-A0A935HL57-F1
#
_cell.length_a   1.000
_cell.length_b   1.000
_cell.length_c   1.000
_cell.angle_alpha   90.00
_cell.angle_beta   90.00
_cell.angle_gamma   90.00
#
_symmetry.space_group_name_H-M   'P 1'
#
loop_
_entity.id
_entity.type
_entity.pdbx_description
1 polymer ?
#
loop_
_entity_poly.entity_id
_entity_poly.type
_entity_poly.pdbx_seq_one_letter_code
_entity_poly.pdbx_strand_id
1 'polypeptide(L)'
;MSKKVIIILLLWFVSNAIISQNITISLPPMPPANTANWASGGNMFTITVSGTGALAESRILVFIKTSSGQVVCGSNQPATAQPTNIKPGAPKAWAGQAALALLGDNCMLPNGSFELCVQIIPIKNQGRNTETIERCVPFEIRPVECTAPTNVTPATNQILTTTDILKPISFIWTPLIMSAKGIVTYRLMLWEVEDGQTMFEALYNNYPLIIKDIKGTTKYMAPPNTFERRNAKYVWRVTAINENERLVCKNAQSEPTMFSVNMPEMVTPEPPKDSTSTKYDSCCANKIVDKGKTVAVSPANVASISQQFNISPVNIKYLSAEIVSVKESTIDTACMKCATHEDWIYNFISPNSAAWNGGTAWNASPVNNSTYYPSKMIEWHCNQQGNLLFKFKIPLPENKSGCNRKSTICIRYRFTDENCVSCEQIICYEISN
;
A
#
# COMPACT_ATOMS: atom_id res chain seq x y z
N MET A 1 74.70 -56.35 -21.67
CA MET A 1 74.05 -55.36 -20.79
C MET A 1 72.65 -55.84 -20.46
N SER A 2 72.34 -55.89 -19.17
CA SER A 2 71.44 -56.88 -18.54
C SER A 2 69.97 -56.44 -18.54
N LYS A 3 69.04 -57.42 -18.63
CA LYS A 3 67.59 -57.29 -18.34
C LYS A 3 67.28 -56.55 -17.02
N LYS A 4 68.26 -56.43 -16.11
CA LYS A 4 68.17 -55.64 -14.88
C LYS A 4 68.11 -54.11 -15.11
N VAL A 5 68.57 -53.59 -16.25
CA VAL A 5 68.55 -52.14 -16.55
C VAL A 5 67.17 -51.67 -17.03
N ILE A 6 66.40 -52.54 -17.70
CA ILE A 6 65.06 -52.21 -18.22
C ILE A 6 64.01 -52.17 -17.08
N ILE A 7 64.18 -52.97 -16.03
CA ILE A 7 63.27 -52.97 -14.87
C ILE A 7 63.44 -51.70 -14.02
N ILE A 8 64.64 -51.14 -13.92
CA ILE A 8 64.90 -49.90 -13.17
C ILE A 8 64.35 -48.66 -13.91
N LEU A 9 64.34 -48.67 -15.25
CA LEU A 9 63.74 -47.59 -16.04
C LEU A 9 62.19 -47.63 -16.03
N LEU A 10 61.59 -48.82 -15.95
CA LEU A 10 60.13 -48.98 -15.81
C LEU A 10 59.62 -48.66 -14.39
N LEU A 11 60.47 -48.77 -13.36
CA LEU A 11 60.16 -48.35 -11.99
C LEU A 11 60.29 -46.83 -11.76
N TRP A 12 60.96 -46.08 -12.65
CA TRP A 12 60.98 -44.61 -12.65
C TRP A 12 59.77 -44.00 -13.39
N PHE A 13 59.05 -44.79 -14.18
CA PHE A 13 57.81 -44.42 -14.86
C PHE A 13 56.55 -44.95 -14.15
N VAL A 14 56.67 -45.46 -12.92
CA VAL A 14 55.52 -45.51 -12.02
C VAL A 14 55.28 -44.08 -11.56
N SER A 15 54.52 -43.38 -12.41
CA SER A 15 53.81 -42.16 -12.12
C SER A 15 53.60 -41.98 -10.61
N ASN A 16 54.26 -40.98 -10.03
CA ASN A 16 53.62 -40.24 -8.96
C ASN A 16 52.32 -39.73 -9.58
N ALA A 17 51.23 -40.49 -9.42
CA ALA A 17 49.91 -39.93 -9.49
C ALA A 17 49.86 -38.95 -8.31
N ILE A 18 50.36 -37.73 -8.55
CA ILE A 18 50.14 -36.61 -7.67
C ILE A 18 48.63 -36.45 -7.73
N ILE A 19 47.94 -37.01 -6.73
CA ILE A 19 46.54 -36.75 -6.50
C ILE A 19 46.48 -35.26 -6.14
N SER A 20 46.33 -34.42 -7.16
CA SER A 20 46.19 -32.98 -6.99
C SER A 20 44.92 -32.72 -6.19
N GLN A 21 45.05 -32.01 -5.09
CA GLN A 21 43.92 -31.56 -4.29
C GLN A 21 43.15 -30.52 -5.10
N ASN A 22 41.84 -30.69 -5.24
CA ASN A 22 41.03 -29.79 -6.05
C ASN A 22 39.73 -29.43 -5.33
N ILE A 23 39.42 -28.14 -5.31
CA ILE A 23 38.17 -27.58 -4.81
C ILE A 23 37.34 -27.14 -6.02
N THR A 24 36.16 -27.74 -6.18
CA THR A 24 35.17 -27.34 -7.18
C THR A 24 34.01 -26.65 -6.48
N ILE A 25 33.69 -25.43 -6.92
CA ILE A 25 32.55 -24.65 -6.42
C ILE A 25 31.56 -24.52 -7.57
N SER A 26 30.32 -24.95 -7.34
CA SER A 26 29.19 -24.76 -8.26
C SER A 26 28.25 -23.74 -7.66
N LEU A 27 28.19 -22.57 -8.29
CA LEU A 27 27.27 -21.48 -8.02
C LEU A 27 26.94 -20.82 -9.37
N PRO A 28 25.67 -20.48 -9.67
CA PRO A 28 25.35 -19.72 -10.86
C PRO A 28 26.14 -18.40 -10.88
N PRO A 29 26.52 -17.89 -12.07
CA PRO A 29 27.23 -16.61 -12.17
C PRO A 29 26.37 -15.42 -11.70
N MET A 30 25.05 -15.60 -11.59
CA MET A 30 24.08 -14.59 -11.12
C MET A 30 23.14 -15.18 -10.07
N PRO A 31 23.62 -15.46 -8.85
CA PRO A 31 22.78 -16.01 -7.79
C PRO A 31 21.91 -14.91 -7.16
N PRO A 32 20.84 -15.26 -6.41
CA PRO A 32 20.06 -14.29 -5.65
C PRO A 32 20.91 -13.49 -4.65
N ALA A 33 20.59 -12.22 -4.42
CA ALA A 33 21.34 -11.36 -3.48
C ALA A 33 21.29 -11.83 -2.02
N ASN A 34 20.19 -12.47 -1.60
CA ASN A 34 20.05 -13.06 -0.28
C ASN A 34 20.61 -14.49 -0.28
N THR A 35 21.72 -14.71 0.44
CA THR A 35 22.39 -16.03 0.48
C THR A 35 21.52 -17.12 1.10
N ALA A 36 20.53 -16.77 1.93
CA ALA A 36 19.56 -17.72 2.48
C ALA A 36 18.82 -18.51 1.37
N ASN A 37 18.67 -17.90 0.18
CA ASN A 37 17.97 -18.52 -0.94
C ASN A 37 18.85 -19.51 -1.72
N TRP A 38 20.16 -19.58 -1.45
CA TRP A 38 21.09 -20.44 -2.20
C TRP A 38 20.93 -21.93 -1.86
N ALA A 39 20.18 -22.24 -0.80
CA ALA A 39 19.78 -23.60 -0.45
C ALA A 39 18.50 -24.07 -1.19
N SER A 40 17.76 -23.17 -1.83
CA SER A 40 16.49 -23.48 -2.50
C SER A 40 16.70 -24.00 -3.93
N GLY A 41 15.87 -24.96 -4.37
CA GLY A 41 15.75 -25.32 -5.80
C GLY A 41 16.72 -26.36 -6.37
N GLY A 42 17.29 -27.27 -5.57
CA GLY A 42 18.05 -28.42 -6.08
C GLY A 42 19.52 -28.13 -6.38
N ASN A 43 20.33 -27.95 -5.32
CA ASN A 43 21.79 -27.85 -5.35
C ASN A 43 22.38 -26.61 -6.06
N MET A 44 21.70 -25.45 -6.02
CA MET A 44 22.22 -24.18 -6.55
C MET A 44 23.64 -23.86 -6.04
N PHE A 45 23.91 -24.17 -4.78
CA PHE A 45 25.23 -24.02 -4.19
C PHE A 45 25.80 -25.38 -3.76
N THR A 46 26.92 -25.77 -4.36
CA THR A 46 27.66 -27.01 -4.03
C THR A 46 29.16 -26.76 -3.96
N ILE A 47 29.81 -27.33 -2.95
CA ILE A 47 31.27 -27.38 -2.80
C ILE A 47 31.70 -28.84 -2.83
N THR A 48 32.66 -29.18 -3.69
CA THR A 48 33.25 -30.52 -3.75
C THR A 48 34.77 -30.43 -3.60
N VAL A 49 35.31 -31.19 -2.66
CA VAL A 49 36.76 -31.35 -2.47
C VAL A 49 37.15 -32.74 -2.90
N SER A 50 38.14 -32.84 -3.79
CA SER A 50 38.69 -34.07 -4.33
C SER A 50 40.21 -34.11 -4.10
N GLY A 51 40.79 -35.31 -4.24
CA GLY A 51 42.21 -35.50 -3.97
C GLY A 51 42.58 -35.45 -2.48
N THR A 52 41.75 -36.04 -1.64
CA THR A 52 41.68 -35.83 -0.19
C THR A 52 42.70 -36.58 0.66
N GLY A 53 43.69 -37.26 0.07
CA GLY A 53 44.61 -38.17 0.76
C GLY A 53 45.40 -37.53 1.92
N ALA A 54 45.61 -36.21 1.90
CA ALA A 54 46.31 -35.46 2.95
C ALA A 54 45.41 -34.49 3.75
N LEU A 55 44.08 -34.56 3.56
CA LEU A 55 43.12 -33.57 4.09
C LEU A 55 42.27 -34.09 5.26
N ALA A 56 42.60 -35.24 5.84
CA ALA A 56 41.81 -35.90 6.89
C ALA A 56 41.59 -35.01 8.12
N GLU A 57 42.62 -34.27 8.52
CA GLU A 57 42.61 -33.36 9.67
C GLU A 57 42.66 -31.90 9.18
N SER A 58 41.56 -31.45 8.59
CA SER A 58 41.45 -30.09 8.06
C SER A 58 40.15 -29.42 8.48
N ARG A 59 40.11 -28.10 8.34
CA ARG A 59 38.93 -27.25 8.51
C ARG A 59 38.57 -26.60 7.19
N ILE A 60 37.29 -26.31 7.00
CA ILE A 60 36.78 -25.61 5.82
C ILE A 60 36.28 -24.23 6.22
N LEU A 61 36.77 -23.21 5.54
CA LEU A 61 36.33 -21.84 5.68
C LEU A 61 35.71 -21.37 4.36
N VAL A 62 34.51 -20.81 4.43
CA VAL A 62 33.78 -20.29 3.27
C VAL A 62 33.40 -18.84 3.54
N PHE A 63 33.72 -17.96 2.61
CA PHE A 63 33.46 -16.52 2.74
C PHE A 63 33.31 -15.88 1.36
N ILE A 64 32.69 -14.70 1.33
CA ILE A 64 32.50 -13.89 0.14
C ILE A 64 33.29 -12.62 0.29
N LYS A 65 34.05 -12.27 -0.74
CA LYS A 65 34.80 -11.02 -0.81
C LYS A 65 34.43 -10.19 -2.04
N THR A 66 34.61 -8.89 -1.95
CA THR A 66 34.54 -7.98 -3.11
C THR A 66 35.72 -8.22 -4.05
N SER A 67 35.64 -7.67 -5.27
CA SER A 67 36.78 -7.61 -6.19
C SER A 67 38.01 -6.86 -5.62
N SER A 68 37.81 -5.99 -4.63
CA SER A 68 38.90 -5.33 -3.88
C SER A 68 39.50 -6.19 -2.75
N GLY A 69 38.97 -7.40 -2.52
CA GLY A 69 39.45 -8.34 -1.51
C GLY A 69 38.84 -8.20 -0.12
N GLN A 70 37.90 -7.27 0.09
CA GLN A 70 37.22 -7.10 1.38
C GLN A 70 36.19 -8.20 1.60
N VAL A 71 36.27 -8.91 2.74
CA VAL A 71 35.25 -9.90 3.13
C VAL A 71 33.95 -9.19 3.51
N VAL A 72 32.85 -9.56 2.86
CA VAL A 72 31.52 -8.96 3.04
C VAL A 72 30.48 -9.92 3.57
N CYS A 73 30.78 -11.22 3.56
CA CYS A 73 29.93 -12.25 4.14
C CYS A 73 30.76 -13.47 4.55
N GLY A 74 30.42 -14.09 5.67
CA GLY A 74 31.13 -15.21 6.26
C GLY A 74 31.51 -14.93 7.71
N SER A 75 30.83 -15.54 8.68
CA SER A 75 31.13 -15.33 10.12
C SER A 75 32.27 -16.19 10.63
N ASN A 76 32.50 -17.33 9.99
CA ASN A 76 33.56 -18.24 10.39
C ASN A 76 34.93 -17.58 10.18
N GLN A 77 35.84 -17.80 11.13
CA GLN A 77 37.23 -17.38 11.05
C GLN A 77 38.11 -18.61 10.87
N PRO A 78 39.36 -18.49 10.38
CA PRO A 78 40.27 -19.64 10.27
C PRO A 78 40.36 -20.50 11.55
N ALA A 79 40.33 -19.84 12.72
CA ALA A 79 40.38 -20.49 14.03
C ALA A 79 39.07 -21.17 14.47
N THR A 80 37.92 -20.76 13.92
CA THR A 80 36.57 -21.29 14.27
C THR A 80 35.91 -22.06 13.12
N ALA A 81 36.59 -22.16 11.98
CA ALA A 81 36.17 -22.91 10.80
C ALA A 81 35.81 -24.36 11.15
N GLN A 82 34.77 -24.88 10.50
CA GLN A 82 34.24 -26.21 10.80
C GLN A 82 35.21 -27.31 10.34
N PRO A 83 35.30 -28.44 11.07
CA PRO A 83 36.07 -29.59 10.63
C PRO A 83 35.48 -30.15 9.31
N THR A 84 36.36 -30.50 8.37
CA THR A 84 35.92 -31.02 7.06
C THR A 84 35.33 -32.43 7.13
N ASN A 85 35.76 -33.22 8.10
CA ASN A 85 35.43 -34.65 8.24
C ASN A 85 35.67 -35.44 6.94
N ILE A 86 36.71 -35.05 6.20
CA ILE A 86 37.11 -35.70 4.96
C ILE A 86 37.72 -37.07 5.27
N LYS A 87 37.25 -38.11 4.59
CA LYS A 87 37.90 -39.43 4.62
C LYS A 87 39.01 -39.47 3.56
N PRO A 88 40.24 -39.89 3.90
CA PRO A 88 41.32 -40.03 2.93
C PRO A 88 40.89 -40.84 1.71
N GLY A 89 41.18 -40.33 0.51
CA GLY A 89 40.94 -41.04 -0.76
C GLY A 89 39.50 -40.96 -1.28
N ALA A 90 38.56 -40.39 -0.54
CA ALA A 90 37.18 -40.17 -0.99
C ALA A 90 36.88 -38.67 -1.17
N PRO A 91 36.25 -38.24 -2.27
CA PRO A 91 35.74 -36.88 -2.41
C PRO A 91 34.69 -36.56 -1.34
N LYS A 92 34.64 -35.29 -0.91
CA LYS A 92 33.63 -34.79 0.01
C LYS A 92 32.86 -33.65 -0.66
N ALA A 93 31.53 -33.72 -0.62
CA ALA A 93 30.67 -32.68 -1.12
C ALA A 93 29.75 -32.13 -0.01
N TRP A 94 29.49 -30.82 -0.09
CA TRP A 94 28.46 -30.10 0.65
C TRP A 94 27.53 -29.46 -0.38
N ALA A 95 26.23 -29.68 -0.25
CA ALA A 95 25.24 -29.16 -1.19
C ALA A 95 24.07 -28.50 -0.46
N GLY A 96 23.48 -27.48 -1.08
CA GLY A 96 22.33 -26.75 -0.56
C GLY A 96 22.57 -26.22 0.85
N GLN A 97 21.70 -26.60 1.80
CA GLN A 97 21.79 -26.14 3.19
C GLN A 97 23.13 -26.48 3.86
N ALA A 98 23.73 -27.63 3.51
CA ALA A 98 25.01 -28.03 4.09
C ALA A 98 26.18 -27.17 3.60
N ALA A 99 26.13 -26.67 2.36
CA ALA A 99 27.11 -25.72 1.84
C ALA A 99 26.89 -24.32 2.42
N LEU A 100 25.63 -23.88 2.49
CA LEU A 100 25.25 -22.59 3.06
C LEU A 100 25.67 -22.47 4.54
N ALA A 101 25.52 -23.53 5.33
CA ALA A 101 25.92 -23.55 6.74
C ALA A 101 27.43 -23.28 6.96
N LEU A 102 28.28 -23.56 5.96
CA LEU A 102 29.72 -23.30 6.04
C LEU A 102 30.06 -21.80 5.94
N LEU A 103 29.17 -21.01 5.33
CA LEU A 103 29.27 -19.55 5.31
C LEU A 103 29.03 -18.97 6.70
N GLY A 104 28.24 -19.65 7.54
CA GLY A 104 27.96 -19.27 8.91
C GLY A 104 26.91 -18.16 9.06
N ASP A 105 26.74 -17.29 8.07
CA ASP A 105 25.75 -16.19 8.06
C ASP A 105 24.85 -16.20 6.83
N ASN A 106 23.62 -15.70 7.00
CA ASN A 106 22.76 -15.27 5.91
C ASN A 106 22.99 -13.78 5.64
N CYS A 107 23.46 -13.45 4.44
CA CYS A 107 23.83 -12.10 4.06
C CYS A 107 22.94 -11.60 2.93
N MET A 108 22.68 -10.29 2.95
CA MET A 108 22.06 -9.58 1.84
C MET A 108 23.14 -8.79 1.10
N LEU A 109 23.59 -9.31 -0.03
CA LEU A 109 24.67 -8.70 -0.80
C LEU A 109 24.15 -7.52 -1.63
N PRO A 110 24.87 -6.38 -1.68
CA PRO A 110 24.53 -5.29 -2.59
C PRO A 110 24.83 -5.68 -4.04
N ASN A 111 24.35 -4.87 -4.99
CA ASN A 111 24.70 -5.04 -6.40
C ASN A 111 26.21 -4.87 -6.61
N GLY A 112 26.83 -5.76 -7.39
CA GLY A 112 28.26 -5.71 -7.65
C GLY A 112 28.85 -7.06 -8.05
N SER A 113 30.17 -7.08 -8.26
CA SER A 113 30.96 -8.28 -8.53
C SER A 113 31.64 -8.78 -7.27
N PHE A 114 31.57 -10.08 -7.03
CA PHE A 114 32.10 -10.74 -5.83
C PHE A 114 32.82 -12.03 -6.20
N GLU A 115 33.57 -12.54 -5.23
CA GLU A 115 34.15 -13.87 -5.28
C GLU A 115 33.68 -14.69 -4.07
N LEU A 116 33.18 -15.89 -4.33
CA LEU A 116 32.95 -16.90 -3.30
C LEU A 116 34.22 -17.74 -3.16
N CYS A 117 34.81 -17.69 -1.98
CA CYS A 117 36.07 -18.37 -1.68
C CYS A 117 35.86 -19.52 -0.69
N VAL A 118 36.53 -20.63 -0.95
CA VAL A 118 36.60 -21.81 -0.09
C VAL A 118 38.06 -22.10 0.20
N GLN A 119 38.40 -22.17 1.49
CA GLN A 119 39.72 -22.53 1.99
C GLN A 119 39.65 -23.84 2.76
N ILE A 120 40.62 -24.73 2.53
CA ILE A 120 40.86 -25.90 3.39
C ILE A 120 42.14 -25.67 4.17
N ILE A 121 42.00 -25.58 5.49
CA ILE A 121 43.05 -25.22 6.44
C ILE A 121 43.48 -26.48 7.20
N PRO A 122 44.72 -26.95 7.05
CA PRO A 122 45.22 -28.09 7.80
C PRO A 122 45.34 -27.80 9.30
N ILE A 123 45.04 -28.79 10.14
CA ILE A 123 45.27 -28.73 11.58
C ILE A 123 46.75 -29.13 11.82
N LYS A 124 47.54 -28.26 12.46
CA LYS A 124 49.03 -28.31 12.54
C LYS A 124 49.68 -29.56 13.18
N ASN A 125 48.95 -30.64 13.45
CA ASN A 125 49.41 -31.70 14.36
C ASN A 125 50.22 -32.85 13.73
N GLN A 126 50.56 -32.85 12.43
CA GLN A 126 51.12 -34.06 11.79
C GLN A 126 52.34 -33.90 10.87
N GLY A 127 53.30 -33.01 11.15
CA GLY A 127 54.66 -33.07 10.55
C GLY A 127 54.76 -33.06 9.01
N ARG A 128 53.64 -32.86 8.31
CA ARG A 128 53.54 -32.68 6.86
C ARG A 128 53.25 -31.20 6.63
N ASN A 129 54.05 -30.60 5.76
CA ASN A 129 53.81 -29.26 5.22
C ASN A 129 52.60 -29.34 4.27
N THR A 130 51.40 -29.53 4.82
CA THR A 130 50.17 -29.38 4.05
C THR A 130 49.87 -27.89 4.01
N GLU A 131 49.92 -27.30 2.83
CA GLU A 131 49.59 -25.88 2.64
C GLU A 131 48.08 -25.68 2.67
N THR A 132 47.65 -24.47 3.02
CA THR A 132 46.25 -24.08 2.89
C THR A 132 45.92 -24.00 1.41
N ILE A 133 44.89 -24.72 0.98
CA ILE A 133 44.39 -24.63 -0.39
C ILE A 133 43.19 -23.70 -0.44
N GLU A 134 43.18 -22.77 -1.38
CA GLU A 134 42.10 -21.81 -1.59
C GLU A 134 41.61 -21.89 -3.03
N ARG A 135 40.29 -21.82 -3.21
CA ARG A 135 39.68 -21.58 -4.51
C ARG A 135 38.60 -20.51 -4.38
N CYS A 136 38.65 -19.53 -5.27
CA CYS A 136 37.60 -18.54 -5.43
C CYS A 136 36.92 -18.70 -6.79
N VAL A 137 35.61 -18.44 -6.84
CA VAL A 137 34.84 -18.34 -8.09
C VAL A 137 34.12 -16.99 -8.14
N PRO A 138 34.21 -16.26 -9.27
CA PRO A 138 33.54 -14.98 -9.42
C PRO A 138 32.03 -15.16 -9.64
N PHE A 139 31.23 -14.24 -9.13
CA PHE A 139 29.81 -14.10 -9.43
C PHE A 139 29.37 -12.64 -9.35
N GLU A 140 28.19 -12.34 -9.89
CA GLU A 140 27.62 -10.99 -9.88
C GLU A 140 26.25 -10.98 -9.21
N ILE A 141 26.02 -9.97 -8.36
CA ILE A 141 24.67 -9.59 -7.93
C ILE A 141 24.24 -8.42 -8.81
N ARG A 142 23.24 -8.68 -9.65
CA ARG A 142 22.63 -7.66 -10.51
C ARG A 142 21.34 -7.15 -9.89
N PRO A 143 20.98 -5.88 -10.14
CA PRO A 143 19.64 -5.41 -9.83
C PRO A 143 18.61 -6.31 -10.53
N VAL A 144 17.50 -6.59 -9.85
CA VAL A 144 16.35 -7.24 -10.49
C VAL A 144 15.82 -6.26 -11.52
N GLU A 145 16.13 -6.50 -12.78
CA GLU A 145 15.55 -5.76 -13.90
C GLU A 145 14.11 -6.19 -14.09
N CYS A 146 13.26 -5.20 -14.34
CA CYS A 146 11.84 -5.41 -14.53
C CYS A 146 11.26 -4.39 -15.51
N THR A 147 10.21 -4.81 -16.21
CA THR A 147 9.38 -3.92 -17.03
C THR A 147 8.16 -3.52 -16.23
N ALA A 148 7.93 -2.20 -16.13
CA ALA A 148 6.83 -1.63 -15.37
C ALA A 148 5.46 -2.18 -15.79
N PRO A 149 4.53 -2.37 -14.85
CA PRO A 149 3.15 -2.65 -15.20
C PRO A 149 2.55 -1.45 -15.94
N THR A 150 1.66 -1.71 -16.88
CA THR A 150 0.92 -0.69 -17.62
C THR A 150 -0.55 -0.75 -17.24
N ASN A 151 -1.13 0.39 -16.93
CA ASN A 151 -2.56 0.52 -16.64
C ASN A 151 -3.38 0.31 -17.92
N VAL A 152 -4.39 -0.56 -17.86
CA VAL A 152 -5.22 -0.94 -19.02
C VAL A 152 -6.63 -0.37 -18.88
N THR A 153 -7.23 -0.47 -17.70
CA THR A 153 -8.60 0.03 -17.45
C THR A 153 -8.71 0.52 -16.01
N PRO A 154 -9.34 1.67 -15.72
CA PRO A 154 -9.76 2.70 -16.68
C PRO A 154 -8.58 3.25 -17.48
N ALA A 155 -8.78 3.45 -18.79
CA ALA A 155 -7.75 3.94 -19.71
C ALA A 155 -7.54 5.46 -19.56
N THR A 156 -6.41 5.96 -20.06
CA THR A 156 -6.10 7.40 -20.05
C THR A 156 -7.21 8.21 -20.72
N ASN A 157 -7.71 9.23 -20.02
CA ASN A 157 -8.79 10.12 -20.44
C ASN A 157 -10.12 9.39 -20.71
N GLN A 158 -10.30 8.16 -20.21
CA GLN A 158 -11.59 7.50 -20.26
C GLN A 158 -12.61 8.32 -19.45
N ILE A 159 -13.79 8.52 -20.04
CA ILE A 159 -14.91 9.19 -19.39
C ILE A 159 -15.91 8.12 -18.98
N LEU A 160 -16.12 7.96 -17.67
CA LEU A 160 -17.14 7.11 -17.10
C LEU A 160 -18.43 7.91 -16.94
N THR A 161 -19.55 7.31 -17.34
CA THR A 161 -20.87 7.91 -17.16
C THR A 161 -21.40 7.65 -15.75
N THR A 162 -22.47 8.36 -15.39
CA THR A 162 -23.25 8.06 -14.19
C THR A 162 -23.74 6.61 -14.12
N THR A 163 -24.02 5.97 -15.26
CA THR A 163 -24.45 4.56 -15.27
C THR A 163 -23.28 3.61 -14.99
N ASP A 164 -22.07 3.98 -15.40
CA ASP A 164 -20.87 3.15 -15.21
C ASP A 164 -20.47 3.10 -13.73
N ILE A 165 -20.50 4.24 -13.04
CA ILE A 165 -20.11 4.33 -11.62
C ILE A 165 -21.10 3.68 -10.64
N LEU A 166 -22.32 3.35 -11.12
CA LEU A 166 -23.29 2.54 -10.38
C LEU A 166 -22.97 1.05 -10.41
N LYS A 167 -22.03 0.62 -11.26
CA LYS A 167 -21.56 -0.75 -11.37
C LYS A 167 -20.17 -0.88 -10.73
N PRO A 168 -19.73 -2.09 -10.38
CA PRO A 168 -18.35 -2.30 -9.99
C PRO A 168 -17.39 -1.90 -11.12
N ILE A 169 -16.39 -1.07 -10.83
CA ILE A 169 -15.43 -0.59 -11.83
C ILE A 169 -14.18 -1.45 -11.77
N SER A 170 -13.80 -2.00 -12.92
CA SER A 170 -12.59 -2.82 -13.06
C SER A 170 -11.36 -1.95 -13.22
N PHE A 171 -10.39 -2.17 -12.33
CA PHE A 171 -9.01 -1.72 -12.48
C PHE A 171 -8.16 -2.89 -12.97
N ILE A 172 -7.58 -2.77 -14.16
CA ILE A 172 -6.82 -3.85 -14.82
C ILE A 172 -5.47 -3.29 -15.27
N TRP A 173 -4.40 -4.03 -15.01
CA TRP A 173 -3.04 -3.68 -15.44
C TRP A 173 -2.30 -4.88 -16.04
N THR A 174 -1.22 -4.63 -16.77
CA THR A 174 -0.33 -5.68 -17.25
C THR A 174 0.54 -6.22 -16.10
N PRO A 175 0.89 -7.51 -16.08
CA PRO A 175 1.84 -8.03 -15.10
C PRO A 175 3.20 -7.32 -15.20
N LEU A 176 3.85 -7.14 -14.06
CA LEU A 176 5.26 -6.83 -13.98
C LEU A 176 6.07 -8.02 -14.52
N ILE A 177 6.90 -7.79 -15.52
CA ILE A 177 7.81 -8.79 -16.06
C ILE A 177 9.14 -8.65 -15.31
N MET A 178 9.58 -9.71 -14.62
CA MET A 178 10.83 -9.74 -13.87
C MET A 178 11.69 -10.95 -14.26
N SER A 179 13.01 -10.82 -14.11
CA SER A 179 13.95 -11.94 -14.26
C SER A 179 13.83 -12.99 -13.15
N ALA A 180 13.36 -12.61 -11.96
CA ALA A 180 13.13 -13.51 -10.84
C ALA A 180 11.68 -14.04 -10.82
N LYS A 181 11.51 -15.36 -10.68
CA LYS A 181 10.19 -16.00 -10.61
C LYS A 181 9.60 -15.89 -9.20
N GLY A 182 8.36 -15.43 -9.07
CA GLY A 182 7.64 -15.36 -7.81
C GLY A 182 6.24 -14.77 -7.94
N ILE A 183 5.41 -14.94 -6.91
CA ILE A 183 4.10 -14.28 -6.82
C ILE A 183 4.35 -12.82 -6.46
N VAL A 184 3.83 -11.89 -7.28
CA VAL A 184 3.95 -10.45 -7.07
C VAL A 184 2.72 -9.93 -6.31
N THR A 185 2.95 -9.02 -5.37
CA THR A 185 1.89 -8.22 -4.74
C THR A 185 1.87 -6.82 -5.36
N TYR A 186 0.72 -6.37 -5.83
CA TYR A 186 0.51 -5.04 -6.38
C TYR A 186 -0.27 -4.17 -5.40
N ARG A 187 0.25 -3.00 -5.07
CA ARG A 187 -0.47 -1.93 -4.37
C ARG A 187 -1.13 -1.02 -5.39
N LEU A 188 -2.45 -1.11 -5.52
CA LEU A 188 -3.26 -0.17 -6.29
C LEU A 188 -3.58 1.04 -5.42
N MET A 189 -3.36 2.22 -5.99
CA MET A 189 -3.73 3.48 -5.37
C MET A 189 -4.52 4.36 -6.35
N LEU A 190 -5.56 5.01 -5.85
CA LEU A 190 -6.45 5.91 -6.60
C LEU A 190 -6.63 7.21 -5.79
N TRP A 191 -6.54 8.35 -6.46
CA TRP A 191 -6.80 9.67 -5.90
C TRP A 191 -7.83 10.40 -6.74
N GLU A 192 -8.55 11.32 -6.11
CA GLU A 192 -9.24 12.38 -6.83
C GLU A 192 -8.26 13.51 -7.15
N VAL A 193 -8.44 14.15 -8.30
CA VAL A 193 -7.71 15.35 -8.73
C VAL A 193 -8.64 16.55 -8.51
N GLU A 194 -8.28 17.43 -7.59
CA GLU A 194 -9.08 18.62 -7.26
C GLU A 194 -8.99 19.68 -8.38
N ASP A 195 -9.92 20.63 -8.37
CA ASP A 195 -9.95 21.70 -9.36
C ASP A 195 -8.66 22.54 -9.31
N GLY A 196 -8.06 22.72 -10.48
CA GLY A 196 -6.78 23.42 -10.62
C GLY A 196 -5.53 22.56 -10.32
N GLN A 197 -5.68 21.35 -9.77
CA GLN A 197 -4.55 20.45 -9.55
C GLN A 197 -4.16 19.68 -10.82
N THR A 198 -2.87 19.43 -10.95
CA THR A 198 -2.29 18.44 -11.87
C THR A 198 -2.39 17.02 -11.30
N MET A 199 -2.22 16.02 -12.16
CA MET A 199 -2.23 14.62 -11.71
C MET A 199 -1.13 14.34 -10.67
N PHE A 200 0.04 14.96 -10.81
CA PHE A 200 1.16 14.74 -9.92
C PHE A 200 0.91 15.39 -8.56
N GLU A 201 0.35 16.61 -8.54
CA GLU A 201 -0.03 17.27 -7.28
C GLU A 201 -1.04 16.42 -6.50
N ALA A 202 -2.04 15.85 -7.18
CA ALA A 202 -2.98 14.93 -6.53
C ALA A 202 -2.30 13.68 -5.95
N LEU A 203 -1.34 13.09 -6.66
CA LEU A 203 -0.60 11.91 -6.21
C LEU A 203 0.23 12.15 -4.94
N TYR A 204 0.80 13.34 -4.80
CA TYR A 204 1.73 13.66 -3.71
C TYR A 204 1.06 14.37 -2.54
N ASN A 205 -0.03 15.11 -2.78
CA ASN A 205 -0.65 15.97 -1.77
C ASN A 205 -2.01 15.44 -1.26
N ASN A 206 -2.73 14.64 -2.06
CA ASN A 206 -4.06 14.18 -1.67
C ASN A 206 -3.99 12.82 -0.95
N TYR A 207 -4.96 12.56 -0.08
CA TYR A 207 -5.14 11.23 0.47
C TYR A 207 -5.80 10.31 -0.59
N PRO A 208 -5.29 9.09 -0.80
CA PRO A 208 -5.88 8.17 -1.77
C PRO A 208 -7.26 7.69 -1.33
N LEU A 209 -8.22 7.73 -2.26
CA LEU A 209 -9.55 7.15 -2.10
C LEU A 209 -9.51 5.62 -1.98
N ILE A 210 -8.56 4.98 -2.68
CA ILE A 210 -8.34 3.54 -2.60
C ILE A 210 -6.85 3.31 -2.37
N ILE A 211 -6.54 2.50 -1.35
CA ILE A 211 -5.26 1.80 -1.23
C ILE A 211 -5.57 0.32 -1.02
N LYS A 212 -5.14 -0.55 -1.94
CA LYS A 212 -5.34 -1.99 -1.82
C LYS A 212 -4.12 -2.76 -2.28
N ASP A 213 -3.76 -3.78 -1.50
CA ASP A 213 -2.72 -4.74 -1.84
C ASP A 213 -3.37 -6.00 -2.45
N ILE A 214 -2.96 -6.35 -3.66
CA ILE A 214 -3.53 -7.40 -4.50
C ILE A 214 -2.43 -8.41 -4.84
N LYS A 215 -2.56 -9.64 -4.32
CA LYS A 215 -1.55 -10.69 -4.48
C LYS A 215 -1.88 -11.62 -5.65
N GLY A 216 -0.93 -11.80 -6.56
CA GLY A 216 -1.00 -12.84 -7.60
C GLY A 216 -2.04 -12.63 -8.71
N THR A 217 -2.67 -11.46 -8.78
CA THR A 217 -3.56 -11.10 -9.88
C THR A 217 -3.36 -9.65 -10.30
N THR A 218 -3.77 -9.32 -11.53
CA THR A 218 -3.58 -8.00 -12.14
C THR A 218 -4.89 -7.26 -12.38
N LYS A 219 -5.87 -7.53 -11.51
CA LYS A 219 -7.18 -6.87 -11.52
C LYS A 219 -7.68 -6.59 -10.11
N TYR A 220 -8.44 -5.50 -9.98
CA TYR A 220 -9.19 -5.13 -8.79
C TYR A 220 -10.57 -4.62 -9.20
N MET A 221 -11.62 -5.00 -8.46
CA MET A 221 -12.98 -4.53 -8.68
C MET A 221 -13.32 -3.52 -7.60
N ALA A 222 -13.38 -2.23 -7.95
CA ALA A 222 -13.89 -1.21 -7.04
C ALA A 222 -15.41 -1.41 -6.86
N PRO A 223 -15.93 -1.40 -5.63
CA PRO A 223 -17.37 -1.54 -5.38
C PRO A 223 -18.22 -0.49 -6.12
N PRO A 224 -19.51 -0.76 -6.35
CA PRO A 224 -20.47 0.27 -6.78
C PRO A 224 -20.45 1.48 -5.85
N ASN A 225 -20.68 2.68 -6.39
CA ASN A 225 -20.68 3.94 -5.63
C ASN A 225 -19.33 4.28 -4.95
N THR A 226 -18.22 3.71 -5.42
CA THR A 226 -16.87 4.15 -4.98
C THR A 226 -16.58 5.59 -5.40
N PHE A 227 -17.22 6.07 -6.46
CA PHE A 227 -17.03 7.40 -7.02
C PHE A 227 -18.22 8.29 -6.72
N GLU A 228 -17.93 9.57 -6.44
CA GLU A 228 -18.96 10.56 -6.22
C GLU A 228 -19.75 10.80 -7.51
N ARG A 229 -21.07 11.04 -7.37
CA ARG A 229 -21.96 11.31 -8.52
C ARG A 229 -21.87 12.77 -8.92
N ARG A 230 -20.70 13.18 -9.39
CA ARG A 230 -20.42 14.52 -9.92
C ARG A 230 -19.35 14.46 -10.98
N ASN A 231 -19.17 15.60 -11.66
CA ASN A 231 -18.00 15.82 -12.49
C ASN A 231 -16.75 15.80 -11.60
N ALA A 232 -15.88 14.82 -11.85
CA ALA A 232 -14.65 14.64 -11.09
C ALA A 232 -13.58 13.99 -11.97
N LYS A 233 -12.32 14.31 -11.69
CA LYS A 233 -11.15 13.69 -12.31
C LYS A 233 -10.47 12.80 -11.28
N TYR A 234 -9.96 11.67 -11.75
CA TYR A 234 -9.29 10.70 -10.92
C TYR A 234 -7.98 10.30 -11.56
N VAL A 235 -7.02 9.92 -10.72
CA VAL A 235 -5.73 9.39 -11.14
C VAL A 235 -5.42 8.14 -10.35
N TRP A 236 -4.93 7.10 -11.02
CA TRP A 236 -4.57 5.84 -10.37
C TRP A 236 -3.23 5.30 -10.86
N ARG A 237 -2.59 4.50 -10.00
CA ARG A 237 -1.36 3.78 -10.33
C ARG A 237 -1.28 2.45 -9.59
N VAL A 238 -0.48 1.55 -10.10
CA VAL A 238 -0.13 0.29 -9.43
C VAL A 238 1.36 0.22 -9.15
N THR A 239 1.71 -0.30 -7.99
CA THR A 239 3.10 -0.48 -7.55
C THR A 239 3.33 -1.93 -7.15
N ALA A 240 4.29 -2.61 -7.77
CA ALA A 240 4.70 -3.93 -7.32
C ALA A 240 5.60 -3.84 -6.07
N ILE A 241 5.17 -4.47 -4.97
CA ILE A 241 5.85 -4.42 -3.67
C ILE A 241 6.26 -5.82 -3.19
N ASN A 242 7.33 -5.87 -2.41
CA ASN A 242 7.79 -7.06 -1.70
C ASN A 242 7.16 -7.16 -0.30
N GLU A 243 7.52 -8.20 0.45
CA GLU A 243 6.99 -8.47 1.80
C GLU A 243 7.31 -7.35 2.82
N ASN A 244 8.31 -6.52 2.56
CA ASN A 244 8.68 -5.37 3.38
C ASN A 244 8.02 -4.06 2.89
N GLU A 245 6.98 -4.16 2.05
CA GLU A 245 6.27 -3.02 1.44
C GLU A 245 7.15 -2.10 0.58
N ARG A 246 8.31 -2.58 0.13
CA ARG A 246 9.21 -1.83 -0.75
C ARG A 246 9.03 -2.27 -2.19
N LEU A 247 9.44 -1.41 -3.13
CA LEU A 247 9.46 -1.75 -4.55
C LEU A 247 10.25 -3.03 -4.79
N VAL A 248 9.70 -3.94 -5.60
CA VAL A 248 10.40 -5.17 -5.99
C VAL A 248 11.60 -4.90 -6.90
N CYS A 249 11.59 -3.77 -7.60
CA CYS A 249 12.63 -3.32 -8.52
C CYS A 249 12.47 -1.81 -8.78
N LYS A 250 13.44 -1.17 -9.43
CA LYS A 250 13.42 0.27 -9.72
C LYS A 250 12.20 0.70 -10.57
N ASN A 251 11.80 -0.13 -11.54
CA ASN A 251 10.68 0.15 -12.44
C ASN A 251 9.39 -0.56 -12.02
N ALA A 252 9.21 -0.81 -10.72
CA ALA A 252 8.05 -1.56 -10.21
C ALA A 252 6.71 -0.79 -10.26
N GLN A 253 6.74 0.47 -10.68
CA GLN A 253 5.59 1.38 -10.66
C GLN A 253 5.07 1.61 -12.08
N SER A 254 3.75 1.59 -12.24
CA SER A 254 3.13 2.08 -13.47
C SER A 254 3.22 3.60 -13.55
N GLU A 255 3.16 4.15 -14.76
CA GLU A 255 2.83 5.54 -14.95
C GLU A 255 1.43 5.84 -14.37
N PRO A 256 1.18 7.05 -13.82
CA PRO A 256 -0.15 7.46 -13.39
C PRO A 256 -1.11 7.54 -14.59
N THR A 257 -2.35 7.10 -14.39
CA THR A 257 -3.37 7.14 -15.45
C THR A 257 -4.57 7.94 -14.97
N MET A 258 -4.93 8.98 -15.72
CA MET A 258 -6.11 9.78 -15.45
C MET A 258 -7.34 9.23 -16.16
N PHE A 259 -8.48 9.34 -15.50
CA PHE A 259 -9.81 9.16 -16.09
C PHE A 259 -10.77 10.15 -15.41
N SER A 260 -11.98 10.32 -15.93
CA SER A 260 -12.97 11.22 -15.35
C SER A 260 -14.33 10.59 -15.26
N VAL A 261 -15.13 11.08 -14.33
CA VAL A 261 -16.57 10.84 -14.28
C VAL A 261 -17.24 12.08 -14.85
N ASN A 262 -18.07 11.90 -15.87
CA ASN A 262 -18.89 12.97 -16.42
C ASN A 262 -20.36 12.67 -16.10
N MET A 263 -20.97 13.61 -15.40
CA MET A 263 -22.40 13.69 -15.21
C MET A 263 -22.90 14.73 -16.22
N PRO A 264 -23.69 14.33 -17.24
CA PRO A 264 -24.28 15.31 -18.14
C PRO A 264 -25.00 16.35 -17.29
N GLU A 265 -24.75 17.63 -17.58
CA GLU A 265 -25.53 18.72 -17.00
C GLU A 265 -27.00 18.33 -17.13
N MET A 266 -27.71 18.31 -16.00
CA MET A 266 -29.15 18.31 -16.07
C MET A 266 -29.51 19.54 -16.87
N VAL A 267 -30.02 19.35 -18.10
CA VAL A 267 -30.55 20.43 -18.91
C VAL A 267 -31.62 21.09 -18.06
N THR A 268 -31.27 22.22 -17.44
CA THR A 268 -32.23 23.13 -16.86
C THR A 268 -33.04 23.67 -18.04
N PRO A 269 -34.36 23.44 -18.10
CA PRO A 269 -35.17 24.11 -19.10
C PRO A 269 -34.94 25.62 -18.93
N GLU A 270 -34.66 26.29 -20.03
CA GLU A 270 -34.48 27.74 -20.07
C GLU A 270 -35.69 28.42 -19.39
N PRO A 271 -35.49 29.39 -18.49
CA PRO A 271 -36.58 29.98 -17.72
C PRO A 271 -37.59 30.62 -18.68
N PRO A 272 -38.90 30.29 -18.59
CA PRO A 272 -39.90 31.01 -19.35
C PRO A 272 -39.88 32.47 -18.92
N LYS A 273 -39.82 33.37 -19.90
CA LYS A 273 -40.01 34.79 -19.68
C LYS A 273 -41.36 35.02 -19.01
N ASP A 274 -41.27 35.61 -17.82
CA ASP A 274 -42.26 36.42 -17.12
C ASP A 274 -43.71 36.29 -17.62
N SER A 275 -44.50 35.45 -16.94
CA SER A 275 -45.91 35.76 -16.69
C SER A 275 -46.51 34.76 -15.70
N THR A 276 -46.96 35.33 -14.58
CA THR A 276 -47.91 34.77 -13.61
C THR A 276 -47.43 33.65 -12.68
N SER A 277 -47.73 33.85 -11.41
CA SER A 277 -47.41 32.98 -10.29
C SER A 277 -47.94 31.55 -10.47
N THR A 278 -47.06 30.61 -10.75
CA THR A 278 -47.35 29.17 -10.65
C THR A 278 -46.27 28.46 -9.84
N LYS A 279 -46.63 28.26 -8.56
CA LYS A 279 -46.47 27.04 -7.77
C LYS A 279 -45.15 26.26 -7.93
N TYR A 280 -44.25 26.41 -6.96
CA TYR A 280 -43.21 25.43 -6.66
C TYR A 280 -43.83 24.03 -6.62
N ASP A 281 -43.32 23.12 -7.45
CA ASP A 281 -43.81 21.76 -7.54
C ASP A 281 -43.77 21.07 -6.16
N SER A 282 -44.94 20.60 -5.76
CA SER A 282 -45.33 20.34 -4.38
C SER A 282 -44.91 18.97 -3.86
N CYS A 283 -43.70 18.49 -4.20
CA CYS A 283 -43.26 17.19 -3.69
C CYS A 283 -43.02 17.24 -2.17
N CYS A 284 -42.47 18.36 -1.68
CA CYS A 284 -42.17 18.58 -0.26
C CYS A 284 -43.33 19.22 0.51
N ALA A 285 -44.06 20.16 -0.10
CA ALA A 285 -44.89 21.15 0.60
C ALA A 285 -46.01 20.56 1.47
N ASN A 286 -46.48 19.35 1.15
CA ASN A 286 -47.54 18.68 1.91
C ASN A 286 -47.04 17.51 2.77
N LYS A 287 -45.78 17.09 2.61
CA LYS A 287 -45.26 15.86 3.21
C LYS A 287 -44.25 16.07 4.34
N ILE A 288 -43.52 17.18 4.31
CA ILE A 288 -42.45 17.48 5.26
C ILE A 288 -42.64 18.91 5.76
N VAL A 289 -42.84 19.05 7.07
CA VAL A 289 -43.10 20.33 7.72
C VAL A 289 -42.00 20.57 8.74
N ASP A 290 -41.21 21.63 8.56
CA ASP A 290 -40.29 22.12 9.60
C ASP A 290 -41.10 22.53 10.84
N LYS A 291 -40.75 21.95 11.98
CA LYS A 291 -41.41 22.20 13.27
C LYS A 291 -40.59 23.08 14.21
N GLY A 292 -39.32 23.31 13.90
CA GLY A 292 -38.47 24.17 14.68
C GLY A 292 -37.03 23.70 14.74
N LYS A 293 -36.18 24.65 15.09
CA LYS A 293 -34.76 24.48 15.25
C LYS A 293 -34.28 25.08 16.56
N THR A 294 -33.28 24.45 17.17
CA THR A 294 -32.49 25.07 18.24
C THR A 294 -31.01 24.86 17.98
N VAL A 295 -30.23 25.82 18.47
CA VAL A 295 -28.78 25.85 18.33
C VAL A 295 -28.24 26.30 19.67
N ALA A 296 -27.30 25.55 20.22
CA ALA A 296 -26.57 25.93 21.43
C ALA A 296 -25.09 25.70 21.20
N VAL A 297 -24.23 26.58 21.71
CA VAL A 297 -22.78 26.38 21.67
C VAL A 297 -22.35 25.82 23.02
N SER A 298 -21.96 24.55 23.06
CA SER A 298 -21.52 23.87 24.28
C SER A 298 -20.81 22.54 23.96
N PRO A 299 -19.55 22.31 24.40
CA PRO A 299 -18.64 23.28 25.03
C PRO A 299 -18.33 24.46 24.09
N ALA A 300 -17.57 25.47 24.56
CA ALA A 300 -17.44 26.79 23.92
C ALA A 300 -17.15 26.81 22.41
N ASN A 301 -16.67 25.73 21.78
CA ASN A 301 -16.38 25.70 20.35
C ASN A 301 -17.13 24.60 19.59
N VAL A 302 -18.28 24.15 20.08
CA VAL A 302 -19.10 23.13 19.40
C VAL A 302 -20.55 23.58 19.32
N ALA A 303 -21.04 23.78 18.10
CA ALA A 303 -22.45 23.99 17.84
C ALA A 303 -23.21 22.66 17.96
N SER A 304 -24.09 22.59 18.96
CA SER A 304 -25.10 21.54 19.13
C SER A 304 -26.38 21.99 18.46
N ILE A 305 -26.71 21.40 17.31
CA ILE A 305 -27.89 21.74 16.52
C ILE A 305 -28.97 20.68 16.73
N SER A 306 -30.21 21.12 16.88
CA SER A 306 -31.39 20.26 16.96
C SER A 306 -32.40 20.73 15.93
N GLN A 307 -32.84 19.83 15.05
CA GLN A 307 -33.78 20.13 13.98
C GLN A 307 -34.98 19.19 14.03
N GLN A 308 -36.19 19.74 13.97
CA GLN A 308 -37.43 18.98 14.02
C GLN A 308 -38.19 19.07 12.70
N PHE A 309 -38.67 17.92 12.25
CA PHE A 309 -39.58 17.80 11.12
C PHE A 309 -40.81 17.00 11.53
N ASN A 310 -41.95 17.27 10.92
CA ASN A 310 -43.09 16.37 10.88
C ASN A 310 -43.23 15.83 9.45
N ILE A 311 -43.25 14.52 9.32
CA ILE A 311 -43.25 13.82 8.03
C ILE A 311 -44.46 12.91 7.96
N SER A 312 -45.37 13.14 7.03
CA SER A 312 -46.63 12.40 6.87
C SER A 312 -47.18 12.61 5.47
N PRO A 313 -47.86 11.64 4.82
CA PRO A 313 -48.21 10.30 5.31
C PRO A 313 -47.31 9.19 4.75
N VAL A 314 -46.09 9.50 4.31
CA VAL A 314 -45.20 8.52 3.67
C VAL A 314 -44.04 8.14 4.58
N ASN A 315 -43.69 6.86 4.54
CA ASN A 315 -42.50 6.36 5.21
C ASN A 315 -41.23 6.82 4.47
N ILE A 316 -40.27 7.31 5.24
CA ILE A 316 -38.94 7.68 4.73
C ILE A 316 -38.01 6.49 4.88
N LYS A 317 -37.37 6.11 3.77
CA LYS A 317 -36.36 5.04 3.72
C LYS A 317 -34.93 5.52 3.91
N TYR A 318 -34.66 6.75 3.48
CA TYR A 318 -33.32 7.33 3.53
C TYR A 318 -33.36 8.79 3.93
N LEU A 319 -32.47 9.17 4.83
CA LEU A 319 -32.27 10.52 5.32
C LEU A 319 -30.81 10.89 5.13
N SER A 320 -30.53 12.12 4.70
CA SER A 320 -29.19 12.68 4.81
C SER A 320 -29.20 14.14 5.23
N ALA A 321 -28.12 14.56 5.89
CA ALA A 321 -27.82 15.94 6.23
C ALA A 321 -26.44 16.30 5.68
N GLU A 322 -26.36 17.40 4.94
CA GLU A 322 -25.14 17.88 4.28
C GLU A 322 -24.91 19.35 4.64
N ILE A 323 -23.70 19.70 5.10
CA ILE A 323 -23.32 21.10 5.27
C ILE A 323 -23.02 21.68 3.89
N VAL A 324 -23.90 22.56 3.40
CA VAL A 324 -23.81 23.10 2.04
C VAL A 324 -23.27 24.53 1.98
N SER A 325 -23.31 25.25 3.10
CA SER A 325 -22.77 26.60 3.18
C SER A 325 -22.38 26.94 4.62
N VAL A 326 -21.25 27.62 4.75
CA VAL A 326 -20.82 28.25 6.00
C VAL A 326 -20.43 29.69 5.68
N LYS A 327 -21.01 30.63 6.44
CA LYS A 327 -20.69 32.04 6.35
C LYS A 327 -20.29 32.55 7.73
N GLU A 328 -19.24 33.35 7.78
CA GLU A 328 -18.79 33.98 9.02
C GLU A 328 -18.89 35.50 8.92
N SER A 329 -19.20 36.16 10.03
CA SER A 329 -18.98 37.60 10.14
C SER A 329 -17.49 37.92 10.10
N THR A 330 -17.11 39.11 9.65
CA THR A 330 -15.73 39.60 9.75
C THR A 330 -15.23 39.53 11.20
N ILE A 331 -14.15 38.80 11.43
CA ILE A 331 -13.55 38.58 12.75
C ILE A 331 -12.25 39.38 12.82
N ASP A 332 -12.02 40.04 13.95
CA ASP A 332 -10.70 40.62 14.22
C ASP A 332 -9.65 39.50 14.23
N THR A 333 -8.58 39.67 13.47
CA THR A 333 -7.44 38.76 13.47
C THR A 333 -6.87 38.51 14.87
N ALA A 334 -6.97 39.47 15.79
CA ALA A 334 -6.55 39.33 17.19
C ALA A 334 -7.46 38.40 18.02
N CYS A 335 -8.65 38.07 17.53
CA CYS A 335 -9.62 37.18 18.15
C CYS A 335 -9.53 35.73 17.68
N MET A 336 -8.81 35.47 16.59
CA MET A 336 -8.64 34.13 16.04
C MET A 336 -7.65 33.31 16.88
N LYS A 337 -7.98 32.05 17.13
CA LYS A 337 -7.09 31.07 17.77
C LYS A 337 -7.09 29.79 16.93
N CYS A 338 -5.91 29.21 16.71
CA CYS A 338 -5.80 27.91 16.04
C CYS A 338 -6.56 26.86 16.84
N ALA A 339 -7.42 26.10 16.16
CA ALA A 339 -8.10 24.97 16.76
C ALA A 339 -7.13 23.81 16.92
N THR A 340 -7.30 23.00 17.96
CA THR A 340 -6.50 21.78 18.12
C THR A 340 -6.72 20.77 16.97
N HIS A 341 -7.89 20.81 16.32
CA HIS A 341 -8.28 19.99 15.18
C HIS A 341 -8.91 20.85 14.08
N GLU A 342 -8.08 21.53 13.28
CA GLU A 342 -8.55 22.42 12.20
C GLU A 342 -9.34 21.68 11.11
N ASP A 343 -9.04 20.40 10.88
CA ASP A 343 -9.73 19.52 9.93
C ASP A 343 -11.18 19.18 10.35
N TRP A 344 -11.53 19.37 11.62
CA TRP A 344 -12.88 19.08 12.14
C TRP A 344 -13.83 20.26 12.04
N ILE A 345 -13.27 21.46 11.88
CA ILE A 345 -14.03 22.69 11.80
C ILE A 345 -15.03 22.60 10.64
N TYR A 346 -16.28 22.97 10.91
CA TYR A 346 -17.36 22.95 9.92
C TYR A 346 -17.68 21.58 9.31
N ASN A 347 -17.44 20.52 10.09
CA ASN A 347 -17.88 19.18 9.77
C ASN A 347 -18.75 18.61 10.89
N PHE A 348 -19.60 17.64 10.58
CA PHE A 348 -20.26 16.82 11.58
C PHE A 348 -19.21 16.01 12.35
N ILE A 349 -19.36 15.91 13.68
CA ILE A 349 -18.57 15.04 14.55
C ILE A 349 -19.46 14.14 15.40
N SER A 350 -18.93 12.99 15.84
CA SER A 350 -19.69 12.03 16.64
C SER A 350 -20.04 12.57 18.05
N PRO A 351 -21.21 12.21 18.62
CA PRO A 351 -22.33 11.49 18.00
C PRO A 351 -23.30 12.43 17.30
N ASN A 352 -23.81 12.02 16.13
CA ASN A 352 -24.97 12.62 15.48
C ASN A 352 -26.11 11.60 15.47
N SER A 353 -27.34 12.05 15.72
CA SER A 353 -28.46 11.13 15.84
C SER A 353 -29.77 11.65 15.25
N ALA A 354 -30.64 10.70 14.91
CA ALA A 354 -32.01 10.92 14.48
C ALA A 354 -32.96 10.08 15.35
N ALA A 355 -34.08 10.64 15.80
CA ALA A 355 -35.09 9.94 16.59
C ALA A 355 -36.49 10.20 16.02
N TRP A 356 -37.28 9.15 15.89
CA TRP A 356 -38.66 9.21 15.41
C TRP A 356 -39.65 9.10 16.56
N ASN A 357 -40.66 9.96 16.58
CA ASN A 357 -41.80 9.95 17.51
C ASN A 357 -41.41 9.86 19.00
N GLY A 358 -40.26 10.45 19.37
CA GLY A 358 -39.72 10.39 20.73
C GLY A 358 -39.13 9.02 21.13
N GLY A 359 -38.97 8.10 20.18
CA GLY A 359 -38.35 6.78 20.39
C GLY A 359 -36.82 6.82 20.46
N THR A 360 -36.21 5.64 20.42
CA THR A 360 -34.76 5.46 20.51
C THR A 360 -34.03 6.19 19.38
N ALA A 361 -32.97 6.92 19.74
CA ALA A 361 -32.14 7.63 18.79
C ALA A 361 -31.23 6.67 18.01
N TRP A 362 -31.10 6.90 16.71
CA TRP A 362 -30.21 6.18 15.80
C TRP A 362 -29.01 7.03 15.45
N ASN A 363 -27.82 6.43 15.53
CA ASN A 363 -26.59 7.09 15.17
C ASN A 363 -26.48 7.23 13.64
N ALA A 364 -25.93 8.34 13.20
CA ALA A 364 -25.66 8.61 11.79
C ALA A 364 -24.40 7.87 11.31
N SER A 365 -24.42 7.46 10.04
CA SER A 365 -23.24 7.00 9.31
C SER A 365 -22.69 8.13 8.44
N PRO A 366 -21.37 8.34 8.36
CA PRO A 366 -20.79 9.26 7.39
C PRO A 366 -20.91 8.68 5.97
N VAL A 367 -21.32 9.51 4.99
CA VAL A 367 -21.67 9.06 3.62
C VAL A 367 -20.45 8.68 2.78
N ASN A 368 -19.24 9.01 3.24
CA ASN A 368 -17.97 8.73 2.54
C ASN A 368 -17.37 7.35 2.87
N ASN A 369 -18.12 6.44 3.51
CA ASN A 369 -17.66 5.10 3.86
C ASN A 369 -16.37 5.08 4.72
N SER A 370 -16.01 6.21 5.34
CA SER A 370 -15.02 6.23 6.41
C SER A 370 -15.69 5.69 7.67
N THR A 371 -14.96 4.94 8.50
CA THR A 371 -15.42 4.66 9.87
C THR A 371 -15.21 5.86 10.81
N TYR A 372 -14.82 7.02 10.27
CA TYR A 372 -14.22 8.13 11.03
C TYR A 372 -14.86 9.48 10.70
N TYR A 373 -15.41 10.11 11.73
CA TYR A 373 -15.65 11.55 11.75
C TYR A 373 -14.31 12.30 11.74
N PRO A 374 -14.24 13.54 11.21
CA PRO A 374 -15.33 14.41 10.76
C PRO A 374 -15.92 14.07 9.36
N SER A 375 -17.15 14.52 9.07
CA SER A 375 -17.77 14.40 7.73
C SER A 375 -18.62 15.63 7.36
N LYS A 376 -18.65 16.02 6.08
CA LYS A 376 -19.57 17.06 5.56
C LYS A 376 -20.99 16.56 5.35
N MET A 377 -21.18 15.24 5.26
CA MET A 377 -22.46 14.60 5.02
C MET A 377 -22.62 13.35 5.88
N ILE A 378 -23.81 13.20 6.48
CA ILE A 378 -24.19 12.05 7.29
C ILE A 378 -25.56 11.54 6.87
N GLU A 379 -25.79 10.23 7.04
CA GLU A 379 -27.00 9.55 6.59
C GLU A 379 -27.57 8.57 7.62
N TRP A 380 -28.85 8.25 7.42
CA TRP A 380 -29.57 7.20 8.13
C TRP A 380 -30.42 6.42 7.13
N HIS A 381 -30.48 5.11 7.38
CA HIS A 381 -31.42 4.22 6.71
C HIS A 381 -32.53 3.88 7.70
N CYS A 382 -33.77 4.13 7.32
CA CYS A 382 -34.92 3.92 8.16
C CYS A 382 -36.11 3.39 7.37
N ASN A 383 -37.26 3.25 8.02
CA ASN A 383 -38.55 3.03 7.37
C ASN A 383 -39.64 3.54 8.31
N GLN A 384 -39.69 4.86 8.50
CA GLN A 384 -40.51 5.50 9.53
C GLN A 384 -41.17 6.78 8.99
N GLN A 385 -42.23 7.20 9.67
CA GLN A 385 -42.92 8.48 9.46
C GLN A 385 -43.26 9.10 10.82
N GLY A 386 -43.73 10.35 10.81
CA GLY A 386 -44.15 11.12 11.98
C GLY A 386 -43.14 12.19 12.35
N ASN A 387 -43.00 12.46 13.64
CA ASN A 387 -42.10 13.50 14.15
C ASN A 387 -40.65 12.99 14.12
N LEU A 388 -39.78 13.70 13.43
CA LEU A 388 -38.36 13.40 13.35
C LEU A 388 -37.57 14.49 14.06
N LEU A 389 -36.67 14.08 14.94
CA LEU A 389 -35.74 14.95 15.64
C LEU A 389 -34.31 14.57 15.26
N PHE A 390 -33.58 15.49 14.65
CA PHE A 390 -32.15 15.38 14.47
C PHE A 390 -31.38 16.10 15.57
N LYS A 391 -30.20 15.56 15.92
CA LYS A 391 -29.22 16.20 16.80
C LYS A 391 -27.83 16.08 16.19
N PHE A 392 -27.16 17.23 16.00
CA PHE A 392 -25.84 17.34 15.38
C PHE A 392 -24.83 18.00 16.31
N LYS A 393 -23.55 17.68 16.10
CA LYS A 393 -22.43 18.43 16.66
C LYS A 393 -21.51 18.88 15.53
N ILE A 394 -21.22 20.19 15.49
CA ILE A 394 -20.34 20.80 14.51
C ILE A 394 -19.30 21.67 15.24
N PRO A 395 -18.01 21.33 15.17
CA PRO A 395 -16.95 22.15 15.73
C PRO A 395 -16.87 23.50 15.01
N LEU A 396 -16.69 24.53 15.81
CA LEU A 396 -16.47 25.90 15.39
C LEU A 396 -15.01 26.26 15.67
N PRO A 397 -14.42 27.21 14.93
CA PRO A 397 -13.06 27.62 15.20
C PRO A 397 -12.95 28.25 16.59
N GLU A 398 -11.79 28.10 17.24
CA GLU A 398 -11.58 28.64 18.58
C GLU A 398 -11.49 30.16 18.54
N ASN A 399 -12.10 30.81 19.55
CA ASN A 399 -11.99 32.24 19.77
C ASN A 399 -11.22 32.53 21.06
N LYS A 400 -10.53 33.68 21.09
CA LYS A 400 -9.99 34.24 22.33
C LYS A 400 -11.13 34.69 23.26
N SER A 401 -10.92 34.55 24.57
CA SER A 401 -11.91 34.98 25.58
C SER A 401 -12.30 36.45 25.40
N GLY A 402 -13.61 36.73 25.43
CA GLY A 402 -14.18 38.07 25.24
C GLY A 402 -14.47 38.46 23.78
N CYS A 403 -14.16 37.59 22.81
CA CYS A 403 -14.49 37.82 21.40
C CYS A 403 -15.80 37.13 21.01
N ASN A 404 -16.70 37.88 20.36
CA ASN A 404 -17.95 37.35 19.81
C ASN A 404 -17.79 37.03 18.32
N ARG A 405 -18.14 35.81 17.91
CA ARG A 405 -18.20 35.37 16.51
C ARG A 405 -19.63 35.06 16.13
N LYS A 406 -20.06 35.56 14.97
CA LYS A 406 -21.33 35.17 14.35
C LYS A 406 -21.05 34.34 13.13
N SER A 407 -21.67 33.17 13.05
CA SER A 407 -21.56 32.28 11.90
C SER A 407 -22.94 31.77 11.50
N THR A 408 -23.17 31.61 10.21
CA THR A 408 -24.37 31.02 9.66
C THR A 408 -23.98 29.71 8.98
N ILE A 409 -24.51 28.58 9.45
CA ILE A 409 -24.31 27.27 8.83
C ILE A 409 -25.62 26.84 8.18
N CYS A 410 -25.61 26.52 6.89
CA CYS A 410 -26.77 25.98 6.19
C CYS A 410 -26.60 24.49 5.95
N ILE A 411 -27.60 23.72 6.37
CA ILE A 411 -27.65 22.27 6.20
C ILE A 411 -28.76 21.94 5.21
N ARG A 412 -28.43 21.16 4.18
CA ARG A 412 -29.40 20.54 3.28
C ARG A 412 -29.82 19.20 3.88
N TYR A 413 -31.11 19.07 4.14
CA TYR A 413 -31.77 17.84 4.53
C TYR A 413 -32.37 17.19 3.28
N ARG A 414 -32.07 15.91 3.07
CA ARG A 414 -32.69 15.13 2.01
C ARG A 414 -33.44 13.95 2.61
N PHE A 415 -34.65 13.74 2.13
CA PHE A 415 -35.57 12.69 2.55
C PHE A 415 -35.94 11.90 1.31
N THR A 416 -35.77 10.59 1.32
CA THR A 416 -36.22 9.73 0.21
C THR A 416 -37.26 8.74 0.73
N ASP A 417 -38.46 8.81 0.15
CA ASP A 417 -39.57 7.97 0.56
C ASP A 417 -39.47 6.54 0.01
N GLU A 418 -40.41 5.70 0.41
CA GLU A 418 -40.47 4.30 -0.01
C GLU A 418 -40.66 4.08 -1.52
N ASN A 419 -41.13 5.10 -2.24
CA ASN A 419 -41.33 5.13 -3.69
C ASN A 419 -40.12 5.75 -4.42
N CYS A 420 -38.99 5.89 -3.74
CA CYS A 420 -37.76 6.49 -4.26
C CYS A 420 -37.90 7.96 -4.66
N VAL A 421 -38.90 8.67 -4.13
CA VAL A 421 -39.07 10.10 -4.37
C VAL A 421 -38.26 10.86 -3.32
N SER A 422 -37.33 11.70 -3.77
CA SER A 422 -36.51 12.54 -2.90
C SER A 422 -37.08 13.96 -2.76
N CYS A 423 -37.09 14.45 -1.53
CA CYS A 423 -37.44 15.80 -1.13
C CYS A 423 -36.26 16.45 -0.42
N GLU A 424 -36.01 17.73 -0.66
CA GLU A 424 -34.92 18.47 -0.03
C GLU A 424 -35.41 19.74 0.66
N GLN A 425 -34.77 20.08 1.78
CA GLN A 425 -34.99 21.34 2.49
C GLN A 425 -33.66 21.87 3.02
N ILE A 426 -33.38 23.15 2.78
CA ILE A 426 -32.19 23.81 3.32
C ILE A 426 -32.61 24.66 4.53
N ILE A 427 -31.95 24.48 5.66
CA ILE A 427 -32.17 25.27 6.87
C ILE A 427 -30.84 25.86 7.31
N CYS A 428 -30.83 27.17 7.53
CA CYS A 428 -29.67 27.91 8.02
C CYS A 428 -29.79 28.20 9.52
N TYR A 429 -28.68 28.05 10.22
CA TYR A 429 -28.54 28.16 11.67
C TYR A 429 -27.61 29.33 11.98
N GLU A 430 -28.15 30.35 12.63
CA GLU A 430 -27.35 31.46 13.15
C GLU A 430 -26.73 31.02 14.47
N ILE A 431 -25.41 31.09 14.54
CA ILE A 431 -24.59 30.67 15.67
C ILE A 431 -23.87 31.92 16.16
N SER A 432 -24.03 32.23 17.44
CA SER A 432 -23.24 33.25 18.13
C SER A 432 -22.47 32.57 19.26
N ASN A 433 -21.15 32.73 19.25
CA ASN A 433 -20.23 32.20 20.25
C ASN A 433 -19.34 33.30 20.79
#